data_AF-A0A6B0TDS9-F1
#
_entry.id   AF-A0A6B0TDS9-F1
#
_cell.length_a   1.000
_cell.length_b   1.000
_cell.length_c   1.000
_cell.angle_alpha   90.00
_cell.angle_beta   90.00
_cell.angle_gamma   90.00
#
_symmetry.space_group_name_H-M   'P 1'
#
loop_
_entity.id
_entity.type
_entity.pdbx_description
1 polymer ?
#
loop_
_entity_poly.entity_id
_entity_poly.type
_entity_poly.pdbx_seq_one_letter_code
_entity_poly.pdbx_strand_id
1 'polypeptide(L)'
;MSPEGDRPEDGEIVQTAARAAEEVIFARYSRSAVRDFDVTVSFEDERLEVDVYLDAEDGQRDPEQVADDAVLAARNAVDELLA
;
A
#
# COMPACT_ATOMS: atom_id res chain seq x y z
N MET A 1 27.28 4.71 18.80
CA MET A 1 25.90 4.40 18.39
C MET A 1 25.17 5.72 18.40
N SER A 2 24.92 6.27 17.22
CA SER A 2 24.36 7.61 16.98
C SER A 2 22.86 7.66 17.32
N PRO A 3 22.27 8.84 17.57
CA PRO A 3 20.87 8.99 17.95
C PRO A 3 19.96 8.96 16.70
N GLU A 4 19.73 7.79 16.12
CA GLU A 4 18.76 7.60 15.02
C GLU A 4 17.37 7.11 15.51
N GLY A 5 17.13 7.12 16.82
CA GLY A 5 15.99 6.45 17.45
C GLY A 5 14.63 7.15 17.37
N ASP A 6 14.37 8.05 16.41
CA ASP A 6 13.09 8.77 16.29
C ASP A 6 12.47 8.76 14.88
N ARG A 7 13.14 8.21 13.86
CA ARG A 7 12.58 8.06 12.50
C ARG A 7 12.31 6.58 12.21
N PRO A 8 11.15 6.22 11.64
CA PRO A 8 10.87 4.86 11.18
C PRO A 8 11.96 4.38 10.22
N GLU A 9 12.32 3.11 10.32
CA GLU A 9 13.25 2.48 9.40
C GLU A 9 12.60 2.31 8.01
N ASP A 10 13.40 2.31 6.94
CA ASP A 10 12.89 2.13 5.56
C ASP A 10 12.02 0.88 5.41
N GLY A 11 12.38 -0.21 6.11
CA GLY A 11 11.60 -1.45 6.12
C GLY A 11 10.22 -1.30 6.78
N GLU A 12 10.11 -0.44 7.80
CA GLU A 12 8.85 -0.14 8.47
C GLU A 12 7.94 0.73 7.59
N ILE A 13 8.53 1.69 6.86
CA ILE A 13 7.83 2.52 5.87
C ILE A 13 7.24 1.64 4.77
N VAL A 14 8.05 0.76 4.17
CA VAL A 14 7.62 -0.16 3.11
C VAL A 14 6.51 -1.09 3.60
N GLN A 15 6.66 -1.66 4.80
CA GLN A 15 5.66 -2.57 5.38
C GLN A 15 4.34 -1.84 5.66
N THR A 16 4.40 -0.62 6.16
CA THR A 16 3.22 0.21 6.46
C THR A 16 2.44 0.54 5.20
N ALA A 17 3.12 1.00 4.16
CA ALA A 17 2.51 1.27 2.86
C ALA A 17 1.86 0.02 2.25
N ALA A 18 2.59 -1.11 2.21
CA ALA A 18 2.09 -2.36 1.63
C ALA A 18 0.83 -2.85 2.35
N ARG A 19 0.85 -2.82 3.69
CA ARG A 19 -0.29 -3.22 4.50
C ARG A 19 -1.52 -2.34 4.25
N ALA A 20 -1.34 -1.02 4.20
CA ALA A 20 -2.46 -0.10 3.97
C ALA A 20 -3.10 -0.32 2.58
N ALA A 21 -2.29 -0.56 1.54
CA ALA A 21 -2.80 -0.93 0.23
C ALA A 21 -3.62 -2.23 0.25
N GLU A 22 -3.10 -3.29 0.87
CA GLU A 22 -3.82 -4.57 1.01
C GLU A 22 -5.15 -4.42 1.76
N GLU A 23 -5.17 -3.64 2.83
CA GLU A 23 -6.39 -3.38 3.61
C GLU A 23 -7.48 -2.73 2.74
N VAL A 24 -7.13 -1.81 1.84
CA VAL A 24 -8.08 -1.18 0.89
C VAL A 24 -8.65 -2.19 -0.10
N ILE A 25 -7.80 -3.06 -0.66
CA ILE A 25 -8.20 -4.09 -1.62
C ILE A 25 -9.18 -5.06 -0.96
N PHE A 26 -8.82 -5.62 0.20
CA PHE A 26 -9.63 -6.61 0.89
C PHE A 26 -10.84 -6.03 1.65
N ALA A 27 -10.90 -4.71 1.84
CA ALA A 27 -12.11 -4.04 2.31
C ALA A 27 -13.20 -3.99 1.21
N ARG A 28 -12.81 -4.07 -0.07
CA ARG A 28 -13.73 -3.94 -1.21
C ARG A 28 -14.01 -5.28 -1.91
N TYR A 29 -13.01 -6.16 -1.96
CA TYR A 29 -13.14 -7.48 -2.54
C TYR A 29 -12.93 -8.56 -1.50
N SER A 30 -13.69 -9.64 -1.62
CA SER A 30 -13.34 -10.88 -0.94
C SER A 30 -12.10 -11.49 -1.59
N ARG A 31 -11.28 -12.20 -0.81
CA ARG A 31 -10.12 -12.94 -1.32
C ARG A 31 -10.45 -13.91 -2.46
N SER A 32 -11.69 -14.40 -2.55
CA SER A 32 -12.14 -15.30 -3.62
C SER A 32 -12.54 -14.58 -4.90
N ALA A 33 -12.80 -13.27 -4.86
CA ALA A 33 -13.17 -12.47 -6.02
C ALA A 33 -11.93 -11.86 -6.72
N VAL A 34 -10.81 -11.79 -6.02
CA VAL A 34 -9.52 -11.39 -6.58
C VAL A 34 -8.90 -12.59 -7.29
N ARG A 35 -8.67 -12.45 -8.61
CA ARG A 35 -7.96 -13.46 -9.40
C ARG A 35 -6.47 -13.37 -9.15
N ASP A 36 -5.96 -12.14 -9.14
CA ASP A 36 -4.54 -11.84 -8.93
C ASP A 36 -4.38 -10.42 -8.39
N PHE A 37 -3.36 -10.19 -7.59
CA PHE A 37 -2.99 -8.84 -7.16
C PHE A 37 -1.50 -8.79 -6.83
N ASP A 38 -0.89 -7.66 -7.14
CA ASP A 38 0.50 -7.38 -6.78
C ASP A 38 0.59 -5.98 -6.19
N VAL A 39 1.27 -5.86 -5.06
CA VAL A 39 1.58 -4.59 -4.41
C VAL A 39 3.09 -4.48 -4.37
N THR A 40 3.63 -3.54 -5.16
CA THR A 40 5.06 -3.23 -5.17
C THR A 40 5.27 -1.91 -4.45
N VAL A 41 6.09 -1.95 -3.41
CA VAL A 41 6.47 -0.76 -2.63
C VAL A 41 7.98 -0.69 -2.54
N SER A 42 8.52 0.47 -2.88
CA SER A 42 9.92 0.80 -2.68
C SER A 42 10.05 2.15 -2.00
N PHE A 43 11.05 2.26 -1.14
CA PHE A 43 11.40 3.50 -0.47
C PHE A 43 12.90 3.70 -0.61
N GLU A 44 13.29 4.68 -1.41
CA GLU A 44 14.68 5.00 -1.72
C GLU A 44 14.82 6.53 -1.81
N ASP A 45 15.94 7.08 -1.34
CA ASP A 45 16.22 8.53 -1.41
C ASP A 45 15.07 9.41 -0.88
N GLU A 46 14.44 9.00 0.22
CA GLU A 46 13.27 9.67 0.83
C GLU A 46 12.04 9.78 -0.11
N ARG A 47 12.00 8.96 -1.16
CA ARG A 47 10.86 8.83 -2.07
C ARG A 47 10.19 7.48 -1.91
N LEU A 48 8.88 7.51 -1.68
CA LEU A 48 8.02 6.34 -1.72
C LEU A 48 7.47 6.13 -3.13
N GLU A 49 7.73 4.97 -3.71
CA GLU A 49 7.07 4.48 -4.92
C GLU A 49 6.13 3.34 -4.54
N VAL A 50 4.91 3.41 -5.05
CA VAL A 50 3.85 2.43 -4.80
C VAL A 50 3.15 2.18 -6.12
N ASP A 51 3.18 0.92 -6.54
CA ASP A 51 2.46 0.43 -7.70
C ASP A 51 1.56 -0.73 -7.27
N VAL A 52 0.29 -0.67 -7.65
CA VAL A 52 -0.71 -1.68 -7.32
C VAL A 52 -1.34 -2.19 -8.60
N TYR A 53 -1.27 -3.51 -8.79
CA TYR A 53 -2.00 -4.23 -9.81
C TYR A 53 -3.10 -5.05 -9.14
N LEU A 54 -4.31 -4.97 -9.69
CA LEU A 54 -5.46 -5.74 -9.22
C LEU A 54 -6.22 -6.31 -10.40
N ASP A 55 -6.24 -7.64 -10.49
CA ASP A 55 -7.14 -8.38 -11.37
C ASP A 55 -8.23 -9.05 -10.52
N ALA A 56 -9.45 -8.54 -10.62
CA ALA A 56 -10.60 -9.10 -9.92
C ALA A 56 -11.75 -9.35 -10.91
N GLU A 57 -12.58 -10.34 -10.61
CA GLU A 57 -13.84 -10.48 -11.32
C GLU A 57 -14.69 -9.22 -11.08
N ASP A 58 -15.42 -8.77 -12.10
CA ASP A 58 -16.30 -7.59 -12.01
C ASP A 58 -17.17 -7.71 -10.74
N GLY A 59 -16.80 -6.94 -9.74
CA GLY A 59 -17.39 -6.96 -8.41
C GLY A 59 -18.21 -5.70 -8.16
N GLN A 60 -18.33 -5.31 -6.90
CA GLN A 60 -19.05 -4.11 -6.50
C GLN A 60 -18.38 -2.80 -6.99
N ARG A 61 -17.10 -2.85 -7.38
CA ARG A 61 -16.32 -1.72 -7.90
C ARG A 61 -15.43 -2.15 -9.08
N ASP A 62 -14.91 -1.15 -9.76
CA ASP A 62 -13.88 -1.26 -10.80
C ASP A 62 -12.51 -1.56 -10.14
N PRO A 63 -11.81 -2.62 -10.55
CA PRO A 63 -10.48 -2.96 -10.02
C PRO A 63 -9.45 -1.84 -10.15
N GLU A 64 -9.45 -1.09 -11.26
CA GLU A 64 -8.49 0.02 -11.47
C GLU A 64 -8.69 1.12 -10.41
N GLN A 65 -9.95 1.46 -10.14
CA GLN A 65 -10.27 2.46 -9.12
C GLN A 65 -9.87 2.00 -7.71
N VAL A 66 -9.95 0.69 -7.44
CA VAL A 66 -9.51 0.15 -6.15
C VAL A 66 -7.99 0.14 -6.03
N ALA A 67 -7.27 -0.12 -7.11
CA ALA A 67 -5.81 -0.01 -7.15
C ALA A 67 -5.36 1.44 -6.87
N ASP A 68 -5.99 2.43 -7.52
CA ASP A 68 -5.71 3.85 -7.26
C ASP A 68 -6.00 4.24 -5.79
N ASP A 69 -7.15 3.82 -5.26
CA ASP A 69 -7.50 4.03 -3.85
C ASP A 69 -6.44 3.40 -2.90
N ALA A 70 -5.88 2.25 -3.28
CA ALA A 70 -4.89 1.53 -2.48
C ALA A 70 -3.53 2.25 -2.48
N VAL A 71 -3.10 2.78 -3.63
CA VAL A 71 -1.91 3.64 -3.74
C VAL A 71 -2.03 4.87 -2.84
N LEU A 72 -3.20 5.52 -2.84
CA LEU A 72 -3.45 6.69 -2.00
C LEU A 72 -3.40 6.34 -0.51
N ALA A 73 -4.00 5.21 -0.12
CA ALA A 73 -3.99 4.77 1.27
C ALA A 73 -2.57 4.41 1.76
N ALA A 74 -1.77 3.75 0.92
CA ALA A 74 -0.37 3.45 1.23
C ALA A 74 0.43 4.72 1.53
N ARG A 75 0.27 5.75 0.70
CA ARG A 75 0.93 7.05 0.90
C ARG A 75 0.48 7.73 2.17
N ASN A 76 -0.84 7.81 2.41
CA ASN A 76 -1.38 8.42 3.62
C ASN A 76 -0.89 7.71 4.89
N ALA A 77 -0.80 6.38 4.90
CA ALA A 77 -0.33 5.63 6.04
C ALA A 77 1.15 5.92 6.37
N VAL A 78 1.99 6.09 5.34
CA VAL A 78 3.39 6.50 5.51
C VAL A 78 3.47 7.96 5.99
N ASP A 79 2.66 8.86 5.44
CA ASP A 79 2.60 10.24 5.89
C ASP A 79 2.19 10.32 7.37
N GLU A 80 1.23 9.51 7.82
CA GLU A 80 0.84 9.39 9.23
C GLU A 80 1.94 8.80 10.11
N LEU A 81 2.71 7.83 9.60
CA LEU A 81 3.84 7.23 10.31
C LEU A 81 4.99 8.22 10.50
N LEU A 82 5.15 9.18 9.60
CA LEU A 82 6.24 10.17 9.59
C LEU A 82 5.85 11.52 10.24
N ALA A 83 4.59 11.70 10.63
CA ALA A 83 4.04 12.94 11.21
C ALA A 83 4.37 13.12 12.70
#